data_AF-A0A2N5N628-F1
#
_entry.id   AF-A0A2N5N628-F1
#
_cell.length_a   1.000
_cell.length_b   1.000
_cell.length_c   1.000
_cell.angle_alpha   90.00
_cell.angle_beta   90.00
_cell.angle_gamma   90.00
#
_symmetry.space_group_name_H-M   'P 1'
#
loop_
_entity.id
_entity.type
_entity.pdbx_description
1 polymer ?
#
loop_
_entity_poly.entity_id
_entity_poly.type
_entity_poly.pdbx_seq_one_letter_code
_entity_poly.pdbx_strand_id
1 'polypeptide(L)'
;MRLSMDEIINAVCLSESARRGIQPGAIEVQLSWEEEYGFTAEVWIADRSHYLVEANLKEAIEQYVFKEYGRRIYRSQITLDADEEFWADIAE
;
A
#
# COMPACT_ATOMS: atom_id res chain seq x y z
N MET A 1 1.89 -6.03 -14.83
CA MET A 1 0.58 -6.09 -14.13
C MET A 1 0.37 -4.76 -13.45
N ARG A 2 -0.85 -4.21 -13.44
CA ARG A 2 -1.13 -2.93 -12.78
C ARG A 2 -2.16 -3.14 -11.67
N LEU A 3 -1.90 -2.60 -10.49
CA LEU A 3 -2.85 -2.52 -9.39
C LEU A 3 -3.48 -1.13 -9.33
N SER A 4 -4.78 -1.07 -9.04
CA SER A 4 -5.50 0.20 -8.85
C SER A 4 -5.21 0.83 -7.48
N MET A 5 -5.66 2.07 -7.29
CA MET A 5 -5.63 2.77 -6.00
C MET A 5 -6.30 1.94 -4.89
N ASP A 6 -7.48 1.37 -5.15
CA ASP A 6 -8.22 0.54 -4.20
C ASP A 6 -7.41 -0.71 -3.79
N GLU A 7 -6.70 -1.32 -4.73
CA GLU A 7 -5.83 -2.47 -4.44
C GLU A 7 -4.61 -2.07 -3.60
N ILE A 8 -4.04 -0.89 -3.83
CA ILE A 8 -2.96 -0.34 -2.99
C ILE A 8 -3.48 -0.09 -1.56
N ILE A 9 -4.66 0.53 -1.43
CA ILE A 9 -5.31 0.77 -0.13
C ILE A 9 -5.58 -0.57 0.58
N ASN A 10 -6.17 -1.53 -0.12
CA ASN A 10 -6.43 -2.87 0.42
C ASN A 10 -5.15 -3.57 0.86
N ALA A 11 -4.08 -3.46 0.08
CA ALA A 11 -2.77 -4.00 0.45
C ALA A 11 -2.27 -3.42 1.78
N VAL A 12 -2.37 -2.09 1.96
CA VAL A 12 -1.99 -1.40 3.20
C VAL A 12 -2.89 -1.84 4.37
N CYS A 13 -4.21 -1.83 4.20
CA CYS A 13 -5.16 -2.26 5.23
C CYS A 13 -4.90 -3.71 5.69
N LEU A 14 -4.64 -4.62 4.76
CA LEU A 14 -4.34 -6.02 5.07
C LEU A 14 -2.98 -6.19 5.77
N SER A 15 -1.96 -5.43 5.36
CA SER A 15 -0.64 -5.42 6.01
C SER A 15 -0.74 -4.92 7.45
N GLU A 16 -1.40 -3.79 7.69
CA GLU A 16 -1.56 -3.20 9.03
C GLU A 16 -2.45 -4.05 9.93
N SER A 17 -3.55 -4.57 9.39
CA SER A 17 -4.43 -5.52 10.07
C SER A 17 -3.66 -6.74 10.56
N ALA A 18 -2.84 -7.35 9.70
CA ALA A 18 -2.07 -8.54 10.04
C ALA A 18 -1.03 -8.28 11.13
N ARG A 19 -0.37 -7.11 11.13
CA ARG A 19 0.63 -6.74 12.15
C ARG A 19 0.00 -6.49 13.52
N ARG A 20 -1.20 -5.92 13.56
CA ARG A 20 -1.85 -5.44 14.78
C ARG A 20 -2.91 -6.40 15.33
N GLY A 21 -3.34 -7.38 14.54
CA GLY A 21 -4.38 -8.33 14.92
C GLY A 21 -5.78 -7.69 15.01
N ILE A 22 -6.04 -6.67 14.19
CA ILE A 22 -7.33 -5.97 14.12
C ILE A 22 -8.01 -6.23 12.76
N GLN A 23 -9.30 -5.91 12.63
CA GLN A 23 -10.00 -6.07 11.36
C GLN A 23 -9.55 -5.00 10.34
N PRO A 24 -9.38 -5.35 9.04
CA PRO A 24 -9.01 -4.37 8.02
C PRO A 24 -9.99 -3.20 7.90
N GLY A 25 -11.29 -3.45 8.10
CA GLY A 25 -12.31 -2.40 8.07
C GLY A 25 -12.28 -1.41 9.23
N ALA A 26 -11.39 -1.60 10.21
CA ALA A 26 -11.12 -0.63 11.28
C ALA A 26 -9.95 0.30 10.95
N ILE A 27 -9.43 0.23 9.72
CA ILE A 27 -8.25 0.97 9.25
C ILE A 27 -8.68 1.87 8.11
N GLU A 28 -8.37 3.15 8.22
CA GLU A 28 -8.52 4.12 7.14
C GLU A 28 -7.14 4.47 6.59
N VAL A 29 -7.04 4.60 5.28
CA VAL A 29 -5.77 4.86 4.58
C VAL A 29 -5.98 5.98 3.59
N GLN A 30 -5.07 6.94 3.60
CA GLN A 30 -5.01 8.00 2.60
C GLN A 30 -3.62 7.99 1.97
N LEU A 31 -3.56 7.82 0.65
CA LEU A 31 -2.32 7.91 -0.12
C LEU A 31 -1.98 9.38 -0.38
N SER A 32 -0.68 9.70 -0.38
CA SER A 32 -0.16 11.01 -0.76
C SER A 32 1.12 10.84 -1.58
N TRP A 33 1.41 11.85 -2.42
CA TRP A 33 2.69 12.01 -3.08
C TRP A 33 3.13 13.46 -2.96
N GLU A 34 4.37 13.66 -2.50
CA GLU A 34 4.97 14.98 -2.33
C GLU A 34 6.41 14.94 -2.83
N GLU A 35 6.90 16.02 -3.46
CA GLU A 35 8.27 16.07 -3.99
C GLU A 35 9.34 15.81 -2.92
N GLU A 36 9.09 16.24 -1.67
CA GLU A 36 10.02 16.08 -0.56
C GLU A 36 10.06 14.66 0.01
N TYR A 37 8.90 13.99 0.07
CA TYR A 37 8.74 12.73 0.81
C TYR A 37 8.45 11.51 -0.09
N GLY A 38 8.18 11.74 -1.37
CA GLY A 38 7.75 10.72 -2.32
C GLY A 38 6.37 10.17 -1.99
N PHE A 39 6.14 8.90 -2.33
CA PHE A 39 4.88 8.22 -2.02
C PHE A 39 4.80 7.89 -0.54
N THR A 40 3.70 8.29 0.09
CA THR A 40 3.40 8.02 1.48
C THR A 40 1.95 7.59 1.66
N ALA A 41 1.63 7.06 2.83
CA ALA A 41 0.24 6.92 3.25
C ALA A 41 0.10 7.31 4.72
N GLU A 42 -0.95 8.08 5.03
CA GLU A 42 -1.39 8.21 6.42
C GLU A 42 -2.40 7.10 6.73
N VAL A 43 -2.22 6.46 7.88
CA VAL A 43 -3.05 5.35 8.33
C VAL A 43 -3.65 5.70 9.68
N TRP A 44 -4.98 5.71 9.75
CA TRP A 44 -5.75 5.93 10.98
C TRP A 44 -6.32 4.64 11.52
N ILE A 45 -6.19 4.48 12.85
CA ILE A 45 -6.81 3.41 13.62
C ILE A 45 -7.38 4.06 14.87
N ALA A 46 -8.73 4.12 14.94
CA ALA A 46 -9.45 4.91 15.93
C ALA A 46 -8.98 6.39 15.95
N ASP A 47 -8.42 6.87 17.06
CA ASP A 47 -8.01 8.26 17.27
C ASP A 47 -6.52 8.52 16.97
N ARG A 48 -5.80 7.52 16.46
CA ARG A 48 -4.34 7.61 16.22
C ARG A 48 -4.03 7.43 14.75
N SER A 49 -3.14 8.28 14.24
CA SER A 49 -2.57 8.14 12.91
C SER A 49 -1.05 7.98 12.95
N HIS A 50 -0.51 7.47 11.86
CA HIS A 50 0.91 7.42 11.58
C HIS A 50 1.14 7.35 10.06
N TYR A 51 2.32 7.76 9.62
CA TYR A 51 2.70 7.72 8.21
C TYR A 51 3.50 6.47 7.87
N LEU A 52 3.25 5.95 6.68
CA LEU A 52 4.02 4.94 5.98
C LEU A 52 4.79 5.60 4.83
N VAL A 53 6.03 5.17 4.62
CA VAL A 53 6.85 5.61 3.47
C VAL A 53 6.72 4.62 2.31
N GLU A 54 7.19 5.00 1.12
CA GLU A 54 7.15 4.19 -0.10
C GLU A 54 7.64 2.74 0.12
N ALA A 55 8.68 2.54 0.93
CA ALA A 55 9.19 1.20 1.24
C ALA A 55 8.14 0.32 1.95
N ASN A 56 7.32 0.90 2.84
CA ASN A 56 6.22 0.20 3.48
C ASN A 56 5.08 -0.11 2.50
N LEU A 57 4.76 0.84 1.61
CA LEU A 57 3.74 0.64 0.57
C LEU A 57 4.13 -0.51 -0.36
N LYS A 58 5.38 -0.55 -0.83
CA LYS A 58 5.89 -1.64 -1.67
C LYS A 58 5.89 -2.99 -0.96
N GLU A 59 6.20 -3.02 0.34
CA GLU A 59 6.10 -4.25 1.13
C GLU A 59 4.64 -4.72 1.25
N ALA A 60 3.70 -3.80 1.49
CA ALA A 60 2.28 -4.13 1.55
C ALA A 60 1.79 -4.72 0.21
N ILE A 61 2.15 -4.09 -0.91
CA ILE A 61 1.83 -4.56 -2.26
C ILE A 61 2.47 -5.92 -2.55
N GLU A 62 3.74 -6.13 -2.20
CA GLU A 62 4.43 -7.42 -2.34
C GLU A 62 3.65 -8.55 -1.63
N GLN A 63 3.22 -8.30 -0.39
CA GLN A 63 2.42 -9.26 0.37
C GLN A 63 1.03 -9.48 -0.23
N TYR A 64 0.38 -8.42 -0.69
CA TYR A 64 -0.94 -8.48 -1.33
C TYR A 64 -0.89 -9.31 -2.62
N VAL A 65 0.09 -9.06 -3.48
CA VAL A 65 0.30 -9.81 -4.73
C VAL A 65 0.58 -11.27 -4.46
N PHE A 66 1.34 -11.59 -3.42
CA PHE A 66 1.55 -12.98 -3.04
C PHE A 66 0.27 -13.66 -2.54
N LYS A 67 -0.52 -12.99 -1.70
CA LYS A 67 -1.71 -13.57 -1.05
C LYS A 67 -2.91 -13.69 -1.99
N GLU A 68 -3.21 -12.63 -2.75
CA GLU A 68 -4.40 -12.58 -3.61
C GLU A 68 -4.15 -13.15 -5.02
N TYR A 69 -2.92 -13.03 -5.53
CA TYR A 69 -2.57 -13.45 -6.88
C TYR A 69 -1.62 -14.65 -6.95
N GLY A 70 -1.09 -15.12 -5.81
CA GLY A 70 -0.16 -16.26 -5.77
C GLY A 70 1.18 -16.00 -6.46
N ARG A 71 1.51 -14.75 -6.78
CA ARG A 71 2.74 -14.38 -7.50
C ARG A 71 3.78 -13.83 -6.53
N ARG A 72 5.00 -14.36 -6.59
CA ARG A 72 6.14 -13.78 -5.87
C ARG A 72 6.75 -12.66 -6.72
N ILE A 73 6.88 -11.49 -6.13
CA ILE A 73 7.53 -10.32 -6.72
C ILE A 73 8.49 -9.72 -5.71
N TYR A 74 9.40 -8.87 -6.18
CA TYR A 74 10.30 -8.09 -5.34
C TYR A 74 9.92 -6.61 -5.37
N ARG A 75 10.25 -5.86 -4.32
CA ARG A 75 10.00 -4.40 -4.24
C ARG A 75 10.59 -3.61 -5.40
N SER A 76 11.72 -4.07 -5.96
CA SER A 76 12.34 -3.44 -7.14
C SER A 76 11.53 -3.59 -8.42
N GLN A 77 10.55 -4.50 -8.46
CA GLN A 77 9.63 -4.66 -9.59
C GLN A 77 8.40 -3.76 -9.46
N ILE A 78 8.24 -3.03 -8.34
CA ILE A 78 7.07 -2.20 -8.07
C ILE A 78 7.42 -0.73 -8.31
N THR A 79 6.68 -0.10 -9.21
CA THR A 79 6.72 1.35 -9.45
C THR A 79 5.38 1.95 -9.04
N LEU A 80 5.39 2.90 -8.11
CA LEU A 80 4.22 3.70 -7.77
C LEU A 80 4.21 4.95 -8.65
N ASP A 81 3.02 5.35 -9.07
CA ASP A 81 2.81 6.58 -9.81
C ASP A 81 1.43 7.16 -9.49
N ALA A 82 1.25 8.44 -9.74
CA ALA A 82 0.01 9.15 -9.51
C ALA A 82 -0.18 10.29 -10.51
N ASP A 83 -1.40 10.43 -11.02
CA ASP A 83 -1.84 11.58 -11.81
C ASP A 83 -3.17 12.07 -11.23
N GLU A 84 -4.31 11.73 -11.83
CA GLU A 84 -5.63 11.93 -11.21
C GLU A 84 -5.92 10.90 -10.12
N GLU A 85 -5.36 9.70 -10.23
CA GLU A 85 -5.47 8.59 -9.28
C GLU A 85 -4.11 7.92 -9.07
N PHE A 86 -3.97 7.14 -8.00
CA PHE A 86 -2.76 6.35 -7.72
C PHE A 86 -2.82 4.98 -8.39
N TRP A 87 -1.68 4.46 -8.86
CA TRP A 87 -1.55 3.07 -9.29
C TRP A 87 -0.15 2.50 -9.02
N ALA A 88 -0.05 1.17 -9.11
CA ALA A 88 1.22 0.46 -8.98
C ALA A 88 1.45 -0.45 -10.19
N ASP A 89 2.53 -0.23 -10.92
CA ASP A 89 2.97 -1.12 -11.98
C ASP A 89 3.97 -2.14 -11.44
N ILE A 90 3.74 -3.40 -11.81
CA ILE A 90 4.55 -4.56 -11.44
C ILE A 90 5.18 -5.12 -12.71
N ALA A 91 6.50 -4.95 -12.80
CA ALA A 91 7.34 -5.48 -13.87
C ALA A 91 7.34 -7.02 -13.90
N GLU A 92 7.77 -7.60 -15.02
CA GLU A 92 7.93 -9.06 -15.14
C GLU A 92 9.02 -9.62 -14.22
#